data_AF-A0A1H1EW44-F1
#
_entry.id   AF-A0A1H1EW44-F1
#
_cell.length_a   1.000
_cell.length_b   1.000
_cell.length_c   1.000
_cell.angle_alpha   90.00
_cell.angle_beta   90.00
_cell.angle_gamma   90.00
#
_symmetry.space_group_name_H-M   'P 1'
#
loop_
_entity.id
_entity.type
_entity.pdbx_description
1 polymer ?
#
loop_
_entity_poly.entity_id
_entity_poly.type
_entity_poly.pdbx_seq_one_letter_code
_entity_poly.pdbx_strand_id
1 'polypeptide(L)'
;MWPVNLYSVGGASETTTAGEVAVGGILEVFTAADPLVRAGAGVLGTVVVAMIVLGLLQGYGPRSVAKARRSPVISGCIGLPGALVIGGLASTGLLIADTSLGIFFGIPLVAFGALVLPVLTTLGFVAIGTSIAARFGQDRLGPGVLVGGLVAGLASLSVVSAILLVGLAASLGVGAGFRVLIDARGTTRPDERTVPPANKI
;
A
#
# COMPACT_ATOMS: atom_id res chain seq x y z
N MET A 1 4.86 -16.53 -59.95
CA MET A 1 5.15 -15.30 -59.18
C MET A 1 4.01 -15.09 -58.20
N TRP A 2 4.25 -15.29 -56.91
CA TRP A 2 3.28 -15.08 -55.82
C TRP A 2 3.67 -13.82 -55.05
N PRO A 3 2.71 -13.03 -54.52
CA PRO A 3 3.02 -11.79 -53.84
C PRO A 3 3.47 -12.08 -52.40
N VAL A 4 4.76 -11.88 -52.11
CA VAL A 4 5.37 -12.08 -50.79
C VAL A 4 5.17 -10.87 -49.86
N ASN A 5 4.49 -9.81 -50.32
CA ASN A 5 4.38 -8.51 -49.65
C ASN A 5 3.00 -8.23 -49.04
N LEU A 6 2.42 -9.17 -48.28
CA LEU A 6 1.20 -8.91 -47.49
C LEU A 6 1.40 -8.98 -45.97
N TYR A 7 2.61 -9.29 -45.49
CA TYR A 7 2.91 -9.42 -44.06
C TYR A 7 4.03 -8.50 -43.53
N SER A 8 4.58 -7.58 -44.34
CA SER A 8 5.66 -6.68 -43.91
C SER A 8 5.21 -5.24 -43.62
N VAL A 9 4.05 -5.07 -42.98
CA VAL A 9 3.73 -3.82 -42.27
C VAL A 9 3.66 -4.13 -40.77
N GLY A 10 4.72 -4.77 -40.27
CA GLY A 10 5.13 -4.67 -38.88
C GLY A 10 5.92 -3.40 -38.69
N GLY A 11 5.27 -2.24 -38.90
CA GLY A 11 5.77 -1.00 -38.35
C GLY A 11 5.80 -1.22 -36.85
N ALA A 12 7.00 -1.28 -36.26
CA ALA A 12 7.17 -1.12 -34.84
C ALA A 12 6.66 0.27 -34.49
N SER A 13 5.35 0.39 -34.28
CA SER A 13 4.84 1.42 -33.41
C SER A 13 5.50 1.12 -32.07
N GLU A 14 6.53 1.89 -31.74
CA GLU A 14 6.91 2.11 -30.35
C GLU A 14 5.68 2.73 -29.67
N THR A 15 4.70 1.89 -29.33
CA THR A 15 3.68 2.25 -28.36
C THR A 15 4.40 2.28 -27.03
N THR A 16 5.08 3.40 -26.76
CA THR A 16 5.51 3.76 -25.41
C THR A 16 4.23 3.82 -24.61
N THR A 17 3.93 2.74 -23.89
CA THR A 17 2.70 2.65 -23.13
C THR A 17 2.73 3.74 -22.05
N ALA A 18 1.59 4.37 -21.75
CA ALA A 18 1.50 5.35 -20.67
C ALA A 18 2.09 4.83 -19.34
N GLY A 19 2.12 3.50 -19.17
CA GLY A 19 2.81 2.79 -18.09
C GLY A 19 4.32 3.01 -18.02
N GLU A 20 5.03 2.83 -19.13
CA GLU A 20 6.49 3.03 -19.17
C GLU A 20 6.85 4.50 -18.94
N VAL A 21 6.07 5.43 -19.50
CA VAL A 21 6.28 6.88 -19.30
C VAL A 21 6.00 7.29 -17.85
N ALA A 22 4.95 6.76 -17.23
CA ALA A 22 4.59 7.10 -15.86
C ALA A 22 5.61 6.55 -14.84
N VAL A 23 6.02 5.28 -14.97
CA VAL A 23 6.97 4.68 -14.02
C VAL A 23 8.38 5.24 -14.22
N GLY A 24 8.82 5.41 -15.47
CA GLY A 24 10.10 6.03 -15.81
C GLY A 24 10.16 7.48 -15.32
N GLY A 25 9.12 8.27 -15.57
CA GLY A 25 9.05 9.67 -15.16
C GLY A 25 9.03 9.87 -13.64
N ILE A 26 8.31 9.02 -12.88
CA ILE A 26 8.32 9.11 -11.41
C ILE A 26 9.70 8.77 -10.86
N LEU A 27 10.37 7.75 -11.40
CA LEU A 27 11.70 7.37 -10.95
C LEU A 27 12.73 8.46 -11.29
N GLU A 28 12.62 9.07 -12.47
CA GLU A 28 13.47 10.18 -12.89
C GLU A 28 13.28 11.42 -12.02
N VAL A 29 12.03 11.80 -11.72
CA VAL A 29 11.72 12.88 -10.76
C VAL A 29 12.28 12.55 -9.38
N PHE A 30 12.18 11.28 -8.95
CA PHE A 30 12.71 10.84 -7.67
C PHE A 30 14.24 10.79 -7.63
N THR A 31 14.94 10.50 -8.73
CA THR A 31 16.42 10.50 -8.74
C THR A 31 16.98 11.91 -8.96
N ALA A 32 16.25 12.78 -9.65
CA ALA A 32 16.62 14.18 -9.88
C ALA A 32 16.48 15.05 -8.63
N ALA A 33 15.58 14.70 -7.70
CA ALA A 33 15.39 15.45 -6.46
C ALA A 33 16.58 15.26 -5.49
N ASP A 34 16.94 16.35 -4.81
CA ASP A 34 17.97 16.35 -3.76
C ASP A 34 17.65 15.30 -2.67
N PRO A 35 18.61 14.44 -2.26
CA PRO A 35 18.47 13.54 -1.12
C PRO A 35 17.74 14.12 0.10
N LEU A 36 18.04 15.37 0.47
CA LEU A 36 17.43 15.99 1.65
C LEU A 36 15.95 16.31 1.41
N VAL A 37 15.61 16.76 0.21
CA VAL A 37 14.22 17.04 -0.20
C VAL A 37 13.42 15.74 -0.24
N ARG A 38 14.00 14.64 -0.73
CA ARG A 38 13.36 13.32 -0.74
C ARG A 38 13.07 12.81 0.65
N ALA A 39 14.06 12.90 1.54
CA ALA A 39 13.89 12.55 2.95
C ALA A 39 12.78 13.38 3.59
N GLY A 40 12.82 14.71 3.44
CA GLY A 40 11.80 15.61 3.96
C GLY A 40 10.40 15.31 3.43
N ALA A 41 10.26 15.11 2.12
CA ALA A 41 9.00 14.76 1.48
C ALA A 41 8.50 13.37 1.93
N GLY A 42 9.39 12.41 2.11
CA GLY A 42 9.06 11.09 2.65
C GLY A 42 8.52 11.16 4.07
N VAL A 43 9.17 11.94 4.96
CA VAL A 43 8.68 12.15 6.33
C VAL A 43 7.34 12.88 6.33
N LEU A 44 7.26 14.06 5.71
CA LEU A 44 6.06 14.89 5.73
C LEU A 44 4.89 14.19 5.04
N GLY A 45 5.12 13.62 3.86
CA GLY A 45 4.10 12.91 3.10
C GLY A 45 3.52 11.74 3.88
N THR A 46 4.35 10.90 4.49
CA THR A 46 3.85 9.76 5.28
C THR A 46 3.15 10.20 6.56
N VAL A 47 3.65 11.21 7.28
CA VAL A 47 2.97 11.74 8.48
C VAL A 47 1.61 12.32 8.13
N VAL A 48 1.53 13.18 7.10
CA VAL A 48 0.27 13.81 6.67
C VAL A 48 -0.73 12.75 6.22
N VAL A 49 -0.32 11.83 5.35
CA VAL A 49 -1.21 10.77 4.86
C VAL A 49 -1.64 9.86 6.01
N ALA A 50 -0.74 9.48 6.93
CA ALA A 50 -1.11 8.68 8.09
C ALA A 50 -2.13 9.39 9.00
N MET A 51 -1.97 10.70 9.22
CA MET A 51 -2.92 11.49 10.00
C MET A 51 -4.31 11.53 9.33
N ILE A 52 -4.35 11.73 8.01
CA ILE A 52 -5.59 11.71 7.23
C ILE A 52 -6.23 10.31 7.30
N VAL A 53 -5.47 9.26 7.03
CA VAL A 53 -5.96 7.88 7.00
C VAL A 53 -6.49 7.43 8.35
N LEU A 54 -5.74 7.69 9.44
CA LEU A 54 -6.20 7.35 10.79
C LEU A 54 -7.38 8.21 11.23
N GLY A 55 -7.45 9.47 10.79
CA GLY A 55 -8.56 10.38 11.06
C GLY A 55 -9.85 9.98 10.34
N LEU A 56 -9.75 9.46 9.10
CA LEU A 56 -10.89 8.99 8.31
C LEU A 56 -11.33 7.58 8.71
N LEU A 57 -10.39 6.67 8.98
CA LEU A 57 -10.67 5.27 9.34
C LEU A 57 -10.75 5.08 10.86
N GLN A 58 -11.60 5.88 11.52
CA GLN A 58 -11.78 5.82 12.97
C GLN A 58 -12.19 4.40 13.40
N GLY A 59 -11.42 3.81 14.31
CA GLY A 59 -11.60 2.44 14.79
C GLY A 59 -10.94 1.34 13.94
N TYR A 60 -11.02 1.40 12.61
CA TYR A 60 -10.38 0.40 11.74
C TYR A 60 -8.86 0.59 11.65
N GLY A 61 -8.38 1.83 11.53
CA GLY A 61 -6.95 2.15 11.45
C GLY A 61 -6.15 1.62 12.67
N PRO A 62 -6.52 1.99 13.90
CA PRO A 62 -5.88 1.47 15.12
C PRO A 62 -5.90 -0.06 15.23
N ARG A 63 -7.02 -0.70 14.85
CA ARG A 63 -7.14 -2.17 14.86
C ARG A 63 -6.21 -2.83 13.86
N SER A 64 -6.11 -2.28 12.64
CA SER A 64 -5.19 -2.79 11.62
C SER A 64 -3.73 -2.64 12.07
N VAL A 65 -3.34 -1.50 12.64
CA VAL A 65 -2.00 -1.30 13.21
C VAL A 65 -1.70 -2.32 14.32
N ALA A 66 -2.63 -2.54 15.23
CA ALA A 66 -2.48 -3.53 16.30
C ALA A 66 -2.36 -4.96 15.76
N LYS A 67 -3.15 -5.32 14.73
CA LYS A 67 -3.13 -6.65 14.11
C LYS A 67 -1.81 -6.92 13.38
N ALA A 68 -1.30 -5.91 12.65
CA ALA A 68 0.01 -5.95 12.00
C ALA A 68 1.12 -6.20 13.03
N ARG A 69 1.12 -5.45 14.14
CA ARG A 69 2.13 -5.58 15.22
C ARG A 69 2.08 -6.93 15.92
N ARG A 70 0.88 -7.46 16.20
CA ARG A 70 0.71 -8.71 16.95
C ARG A 70 1.06 -9.97 16.13
N SER A 71 0.92 -9.93 14.81
CA SER A 71 1.28 -11.06 13.94
C SER A 71 1.86 -10.56 12.62
N PRO A 72 3.12 -10.07 12.61
CA PRO A 72 3.74 -9.48 11.43
C PRO A 72 3.97 -10.51 10.34
N VAL A 73 4.37 -11.73 10.69
CA VAL A 73 4.60 -12.82 9.73
C VAL A 73 3.30 -13.19 8.99
N ILE A 74 2.21 -13.41 9.73
CA ILE A 74 0.90 -13.75 9.12
C ILE A 74 0.40 -12.60 8.24
N SER A 75 0.54 -11.36 8.70
CA SER A 75 0.11 -10.19 7.93
C SER A 75 0.97 -10.03 6.67
N GLY A 76 2.28 -10.26 6.74
CA GLY A 76 3.16 -10.27 5.57
C GLY A 76 2.80 -11.38 4.57
N CYS A 77 2.60 -12.63 5.02
CA CYS A 77 2.26 -13.75 4.15
C CYS A 77 0.92 -13.58 3.43
N ILE A 78 -0.08 -12.97 4.06
CA ILE A 78 -1.38 -12.69 3.43
C ILE A 78 -1.29 -11.43 2.57
N GLY A 79 -0.59 -10.41 3.07
CA GLY A 79 -0.62 -9.10 2.45
C GLY A 79 0.37 -8.92 1.31
N LEU A 80 1.45 -9.68 1.22
CA LEU A 80 2.36 -9.67 0.07
C LEU A 80 1.63 -10.09 -1.22
N PRO A 81 0.95 -11.26 -1.30
CA PRO A 81 0.19 -11.61 -2.50
C PRO A 81 -0.95 -10.61 -2.74
N GLY A 82 -1.61 -10.12 -1.69
CA GLY A 82 -2.64 -9.08 -1.83
C GLY A 82 -2.10 -7.77 -2.42
N ALA A 83 -0.95 -7.29 -1.96
CA ALA A 83 -0.32 -6.08 -2.46
C ALA A 83 0.13 -6.24 -3.91
N LEU A 84 0.67 -7.41 -4.28
CA LEU A 84 1.02 -7.74 -5.66
C LEU A 84 -0.21 -7.77 -6.57
N VAL A 85 -1.33 -8.33 -6.11
CA VAL A 85 -2.59 -8.32 -6.88
C VAL A 85 -3.09 -6.90 -7.09
N ILE A 86 -3.16 -6.09 -6.02
CA ILE A 86 -3.66 -4.71 -6.15
C ILE A 86 -2.72 -3.87 -7.03
N GLY A 87 -1.41 -4.00 -6.86
CA GLY A 87 -0.41 -3.31 -7.67
C GLY A 87 -0.42 -3.78 -9.13
N GLY A 88 -0.57 -5.08 -9.35
CA GLY A 88 -0.69 -5.68 -10.68
C GLY A 88 -1.95 -5.22 -11.41
N LEU A 89 -3.09 -5.13 -10.70
CA LEU A 89 -4.33 -4.58 -11.24
C LEU A 89 -4.18 -3.10 -11.62
N ALA A 90 -3.56 -2.30 -10.75
CA ALA A 90 -3.31 -0.89 -11.01
C ALA A 90 -2.39 -0.68 -12.22
N SER A 91 -1.28 -1.44 -12.29
CA SER A 91 -0.33 -1.42 -13.39
C SER A 91 -0.99 -1.85 -14.71
N THR A 92 -1.73 -2.96 -14.69
CA THR A 92 -2.48 -3.44 -15.86
C THR A 92 -3.50 -2.40 -16.32
N GLY A 93 -4.21 -1.77 -15.37
CA GLY A 93 -5.17 -0.72 -15.67
C GLY A 93 -4.52 0.49 -16.36
N LEU A 94 -3.29 0.83 -15.95
CA LEU A 94 -2.54 1.94 -16.52
C LEU A 94 -2.04 1.63 -17.94
N LEU A 95 -1.66 0.38 -18.21
CA LEU A 95 -1.25 -0.08 -19.55
C LEU A 95 -2.39 -0.03 -20.58
N ILE A 96 -3.63 -0.30 -20.14
CA ILE A 96 -4.79 -0.30 -21.04
C ILE A 96 -5.50 1.06 -21.11
N ALA A 97 -5.14 2.04 -20.26
CA ALA A 97 -5.89 3.28 -20.05
C ALA A 97 -6.12 4.12 -21.33
N ASP A 98 -5.19 4.07 -22.29
CA ASP A 98 -5.28 4.83 -23.55
C ASP A 98 -6.20 4.16 -24.60
N THR A 99 -6.77 3.00 -24.30
CA THR A 99 -7.70 2.30 -25.18
C THR A 99 -9.15 2.64 -24.83
N SER A 100 -10.07 2.52 -25.79
CA SER A 100 -11.52 2.69 -25.53
C SER A 100 -12.05 1.76 -24.45
N LEU A 101 -11.46 0.56 -24.31
CA LEU A 101 -11.77 -0.39 -23.24
C LEU A 101 -11.15 0.06 -21.90
N GLY A 102 -9.96 0.66 -21.95
CA GLY A 102 -9.24 1.24 -20.82
C GLY A 102 -9.97 2.34 -20.08
N ILE A 103 -10.75 3.15 -20.78
CA ILE A 103 -11.56 4.18 -20.12
C ILE A 103 -12.55 3.55 -19.13
N PHE A 104 -13.15 2.40 -19.49
CA PHE A 104 -14.15 1.72 -18.66
C PHE A 104 -13.54 0.77 -17.62
N PHE A 105 -12.44 0.10 -17.92
CA PHE A 105 -11.84 -0.89 -17.02
C PHE A 105 -10.49 -0.45 -16.44
N GLY A 106 -9.65 0.20 -17.24
CA GLY A 106 -8.33 0.67 -16.82
C GLY A 106 -8.40 1.76 -15.76
N ILE A 107 -9.19 2.82 -16.00
CA ILE A 107 -9.33 3.94 -15.06
C ILE A 107 -9.83 3.48 -13.68
N PRO A 108 -10.90 2.66 -13.55
CA PRO A 108 -11.30 2.15 -12.25
C PRO A 108 -10.26 1.29 -11.56
N LEU A 109 -9.50 0.46 -12.30
CA LEU A 109 -8.44 -0.37 -11.72
C LEU A 109 -7.27 0.49 -11.20
N VAL A 110 -6.87 1.52 -11.95
CA VAL A 110 -5.85 2.49 -11.52
C VAL A 110 -6.35 3.25 -10.29
N ALA A 111 -7.57 3.76 -10.32
CA ALA A 111 -8.18 4.48 -9.20
C ALA A 111 -8.25 3.59 -7.95
N PHE A 112 -8.67 2.33 -8.10
CA PHE A 112 -8.70 1.36 -7.00
C PHE A 112 -7.29 1.16 -6.40
N GLY A 113 -6.28 0.92 -7.22
CA GLY A 113 -4.91 0.78 -6.74
C GLY A 113 -4.37 2.04 -6.07
N ALA A 114 -4.56 3.19 -6.71
CA ALA A 114 -4.09 4.50 -6.24
C ALA A 114 -4.76 4.95 -4.93
N LEU A 115 -5.99 4.50 -4.67
CA LEU A 115 -6.68 4.80 -3.40
C LEU A 115 -6.35 3.77 -2.33
N VAL A 116 -6.35 2.48 -2.66
CA VAL A 116 -6.24 1.41 -1.66
C VAL A 116 -4.81 1.19 -1.20
N LEU A 117 -3.83 1.15 -2.12
CA LEU A 117 -2.44 0.85 -1.75
C LEU A 117 -1.83 1.91 -0.85
N PRO A 118 -1.91 3.23 -1.13
CA PRO A 118 -1.31 4.22 -0.25
C PRO A 118 -1.91 4.18 1.15
N VAL A 119 -3.24 4.05 1.25
CA VAL A 119 -3.95 3.93 2.53
C VAL A 119 -3.44 2.74 3.33
N LEU A 120 -3.40 1.55 2.75
CA LEU A 120 -2.94 0.36 3.46
C LEU A 120 -1.44 0.42 3.77
N THR A 121 -0.63 0.91 2.84
CA THR A 121 0.82 1.07 3.04
C THR A 121 1.12 2.02 4.21
N THR A 122 0.36 3.11 4.35
CA THR A 122 0.53 4.02 5.50
C THR A 122 0.21 3.35 6.83
N LEU A 123 -0.81 2.50 6.91
CA LEU A 123 -1.06 1.69 8.11
C LEU A 123 0.11 0.74 8.41
N GLY A 124 0.77 0.20 7.38
CA GLY A 124 1.99 -0.57 7.51
C GLY A 124 3.15 0.24 8.09
N PHE A 125 3.38 1.47 7.60
CA PHE A 125 4.38 2.37 8.15
C PHE A 125 4.12 2.71 9.62
N VAL A 126 2.85 2.99 9.98
CA VAL A 126 2.47 3.23 11.38
C VAL A 126 2.67 1.96 12.23
N ALA A 127 2.42 0.77 11.69
CA ALA A 127 2.70 -0.50 12.39
C ALA A 127 4.19 -0.73 12.65
N ILE A 128 5.05 -0.43 11.66
CA ILE A 128 6.50 -0.49 11.81
C ILE A 128 6.95 0.54 12.87
N GLY A 129 6.50 1.79 12.73
CA GLY A 129 6.83 2.88 13.65
C GLY A 129 6.39 2.62 15.08
N THR A 130 5.15 2.12 15.29
CA THR A 130 4.67 1.73 16.63
C THR A 130 5.48 0.57 17.21
N SER A 131 5.92 -0.38 16.39
CA SER A 131 6.77 -1.50 16.84
C SER A 131 8.14 -1.02 17.31
N ILE A 132 8.71 -0.02 16.64
CA ILE A 132 9.97 0.63 17.04
C ILE A 132 9.76 1.48 18.29
N ALA A 133 8.73 2.33 18.32
CA ALA A 133 8.41 3.19 19.46
C ALA A 133 8.12 2.40 20.75
N ALA A 134 7.48 1.23 20.63
CA ALA A 134 7.22 0.33 21.74
C ALA A 134 8.52 -0.19 22.41
N ARG A 135 9.64 -0.29 21.68
CA ARG A 135 10.95 -0.64 22.26
C ARG A 135 11.49 0.45 23.19
N PHE A 136 11.01 1.68 23.04
CA PHE A 136 11.34 2.82 23.90
C PHE A 136 10.25 3.10 24.95
N GLY A 137 9.34 2.17 25.20
CA GLY A 137 8.26 2.31 26.18
C GLY A 137 7.08 3.17 25.72
N GLN A 138 7.05 3.60 24.45
CA GLN A 138 5.98 4.44 23.90
C GLN A 138 5.06 3.63 22.97
N ASP A 139 4.14 2.84 23.54
CA ASP A 139 3.14 2.08 22.77
C ASP A 139 1.89 2.92 22.45
N ARG A 140 2.09 4.08 21.81
CA ARG A 140 1.02 4.99 21.38
C ARG A 140 1.06 5.18 19.87
N LEU A 141 -0.10 5.42 19.26
CA LEU A 141 -0.22 5.62 17.81
C LEU A 141 0.53 6.87 17.33
N GLY A 142 0.48 7.97 18.09
CA GLY A 142 1.15 9.23 17.74
C GLY A 142 2.67 9.08 17.52
N PRO A 143 3.43 8.58 18.51
CA PRO A 143 4.85 8.23 18.33
C PRO A 143 5.07 7.27 17.17
N GLY A 144 4.18 6.30 16.96
CA GLY A 144 4.25 5.39 15.82
C GLY A 144 4.13 6.06 14.46
N VAL A 145 3.27 7.08 14.32
CA VAL A 145 3.16 7.89 13.09
C VAL A 145 4.45 8.65 12.84
N LEU A 146 5.01 9.30 13.87
CA LEU A 146 6.25 10.07 13.76
C LEU A 146 7.44 9.18 13.40
N VAL A 147 7.62 8.06 14.12
CA VAL A 147 8.72 7.12 13.87
C VAL A 147 8.55 6.43 12.51
N GLY A 148 7.32 6.05 12.15
CA GLY A 148 7.02 5.47 10.84
C GLY A 148 7.36 6.43 9.71
N GLY A 149 7.06 7.72 9.88
CA GLY A 149 7.40 8.74 8.90
C GLY A 149 8.91 9.03 8.81
N LEU A 150 9.61 9.08 9.94
CA LEU A 150 11.07 9.18 9.95
C LEU A 150 11.71 8.00 9.22
N VAL A 151 11.22 6.78 9.43
CA VAL A 151 11.70 5.56 8.76
C VAL A 151 11.44 5.62 7.25
N ALA A 152 10.28 6.14 6.82
CA ALA A 152 10.00 6.36 5.41
C ALA A 152 10.92 7.41 4.77
N GLY A 153 11.17 8.53 5.46
CA GLY A 153 12.10 9.57 5.02
C GLY A 153 13.53 9.05 4.91
N LEU A 154 14.02 8.34 5.92
CA LEU A 154 15.37 7.74 5.88
C LEU A 154 15.51 6.73 4.74
N ALA A 155 14.49 5.91 4.48
CA ALA A 155 14.51 4.97 3.38
C ALA A 155 14.53 5.65 2.01
N SER A 156 13.93 6.84 1.88
CA SER A 156 13.94 7.60 0.63
C SER A 156 15.32 8.15 0.21
N LEU A 157 16.34 8.02 1.06
CA LEU A 157 17.73 8.33 0.70
C LEU A 157 18.31 7.34 -0.32
N SER A 158 17.76 6.13 -0.41
CA SER A 158 18.18 5.08 -1.35
C SER A 158 16.96 4.46 -2.02
N VAL A 159 16.97 4.41 -3.36
CA VAL A 159 15.87 3.83 -4.15
C VAL A 159 15.59 2.38 -3.71
N VAL A 160 16.65 1.59 -3.50
CA VAL A 160 16.52 0.18 -3.08
C VAL A 160 15.88 0.09 -1.69
N SER A 161 16.33 0.91 -0.75
CA SER A 161 15.78 0.95 0.61
C SER A 161 14.31 1.39 0.62
N ALA A 162 13.96 2.38 -0.20
CA ALA A 162 12.59 2.84 -0.38
C ALA A 162 11.69 1.72 -0.91
N ILE A 163 12.10 1.03 -1.99
CA ILE A 163 11.33 -0.07 -2.58
C ILE A 163 11.12 -1.20 -1.56
N LEU A 164 12.18 -1.63 -0.88
CA LEU A 164 12.10 -2.71 0.11
C LEU A 164 11.18 -2.34 1.28
N LEU A 165 11.33 -1.13 1.81
CA LEU A 165 10.55 -0.68 2.96
C LEU A 165 9.08 -0.43 2.58
N VAL A 166 8.82 0.18 1.42
CA VAL A 166 7.46 0.38 0.91
C VAL A 166 6.80 -0.97 0.65
N GLY A 167 7.51 -1.93 0.05
CA GLY A 167 6.98 -3.29 -0.14
C GLY A 167 6.66 -4.00 1.18
N LEU A 168 7.53 -3.87 2.18
CA LEU A 168 7.29 -4.39 3.54
C LEU A 168 6.07 -3.71 4.17
N ALA A 169 5.98 -2.38 4.12
CA ALA A 169 4.87 -1.63 4.68
C ALA A 169 3.55 -1.97 3.97
N ALA A 170 3.56 -2.07 2.64
CA ALA A 170 2.40 -2.45 1.84
C ALA A 170 1.94 -3.87 2.21
N SER A 171 2.85 -4.85 2.27
CA SER A 171 2.50 -6.22 2.66
C SER A 171 1.92 -6.29 4.08
N LEU A 172 2.53 -5.62 5.07
CA LEU A 172 2.00 -5.60 6.44
C LEU A 172 0.62 -4.93 6.51
N GLY A 173 0.48 -3.77 5.86
CA GLY A 173 -0.74 -2.98 5.84
C GLY A 173 -1.90 -3.69 5.17
N VAL A 174 -1.65 -4.27 4.00
CA VAL A 174 -2.65 -5.03 3.24
C VAL A 174 -3.11 -6.25 4.01
N GLY A 175 -2.18 -7.05 4.55
CA GLY A 175 -2.56 -8.26 5.28
C GLY A 175 -3.30 -7.96 6.59
N ALA A 176 -2.90 -6.91 7.31
CA ALA A 176 -3.63 -6.48 8.49
C ALA A 176 -5.02 -5.94 8.15
N GLY A 177 -5.14 -5.15 7.07
CA GLY A 177 -6.42 -4.65 6.55
C GLY A 177 -7.39 -5.78 6.21
N PHE A 178 -6.93 -6.78 5.44
CA PHE A 178 -7.74 -7.97 5.13
C PHE A 178 -8.19 -8.71 6.38
N ARG A 179 -7.29 -8.93 7.33
CA ARG A 179 -7.63 -9.63 8.58
C ARG A 179 -8.67 -8.88 9.40
N VAL A 180 -8.60 -7.55 9.46
CA VAL A 180 -9.60 -6.72 10.16
C VAL A 180 -10.95 -6.76 9.44
N LEU A 181 -10.96 -6.75 8.11
CA LEU A 181 -12.18 -6.85 7.31
C LEU A 181 -12.88 -8.21 7.50
N ILE A 182 -12.11 -9.29 7.60
CA ILE A 182 -12.62 -10.65 7.87
C ILE A 182 -13.08 -10.78 9.33
N ASP A 183 -12.32 -10.28 10.31
CA ASP A 183 -12.72 -10.28 11.73
C ASP A 183 -14.04 -9.52 11.92
N ALA A 184 -14.24 -8.42 11.20
CA ALA A 184 -15.50 -7.66 11.25
C ALA A 184 -16.72 -8.44 10.73
N ARG A 185 -16.52 -9.52 9.97
CA ARG A 185 -17.58 -10.42 9.47
C ARG A 185 -17.82 -11.64 10.37
N GLY A 186 -16.96 -11.87 11.36
CA GLY A 186 -16.99 -13.05 12.22
C GLY A 186 -17.34 -12.70 13.66
N THR A 187 -18.39 -13.34 14.17
CA THR A 187 -18.83 -13.38 15.58
C THR A 187 -19.70 -12.22 16.04
N THR A 188 -20.95 -12.56 16.36
CA THR A 188 -21.72 -11.93 17.42
C THR A 188 -20.79 -11.61 18.58
N ARG A 189 -20.75 -10.34 19.01
CA ARG A 189 -19.98 -9.98 20.20
C ARG A 189 -20.39 -10.92 21.35
N PRO A 190 -19.49 -11.28 22.28
CA PRO A 190 -19.88 -12.00 23.49
C PRO A 190 -21.06 -11.32 24.20
N ASP A 191 -21.16 -9.99 24.09
CA ASP A 191 -22.23 -9.15 24.63
C ASP A 191 -23.57 -9.25 23.83
N GLU A 192 -23.53 -9.77 22.61
CA GLU A 192 -24.70 -10.03 21.75
C GLU A 192 -25.20 -11.48 21.90
N ARG A 193 -24.53 -12.32 22.70
CA ARG A 193 -25.08 -13.61 23.11
C ARG A 193 -26.16 -13.35 24.15
N THR A 194 -27.42 -13.55 23.78
CA THR A 194 -28.59 -13.57 24.69
C THR A 194 -28.58 -14.77 25.65
N VAL A 195 -27.55 -15.61 25.60
CA VAL A 195 -27.37 -16.72 26.52
C VAL A 195 -26.50 -16.25 27.68
N PRO A 196 -27.00 -16.25 28.93
CA PRO A 196 -26.19 -15.92 30.10
C PRO A 196 -24.91 -16.76 30.13
N PRO A 197 -23.77 -16.22 30.57
CA PRO A 197 -22.55 -17.00 30.71
C PRO A 197 -22.80 -18.16 31.67
N ALA A 198 -22.94 -19.36 31.11
CA ALA A 198 -23.09 -20.58 31.88
C ALA A 198 -21.77 -20.82 32.62
N ASN A 199 -21.85 -20.73 33.94
CA ASN A 199 -20.84 -21.08 34.93
C ASN A 199 -19.57 -20.20 35.00
N LYS A 200 -19.57 -19.33 36.00
CA LYS A 200 -18.37 -19.06 36.81
C LYS A 200 -18.27 -20.20 37.85
N ILE A 201 -17.37 -21.15 37.61
CA ILE A 201 -16.77 -21.97 38.67
C ILE A 201 -15.27 -21.72 38.58
#